data_AF-A0A7C7QVZ5-F1
#
_entry.id   AF-A0A7C7QVZ5-F1
#
_cell.length_a   1.000
_cell.length_b   1.000
_cell.length_c   1.000
_cell.angle_alpha   90.00
_cell.angle_beta   90.00
_cell.angle_gamma   90.00
#
_symmetry.space_group_name_H-M   'P 1'
#
loop_
_entity.id
_entity.type
_entity.pdbx_description
1 polymer ?
#
loop_
_entity_poly.entity_id
_entity_poly.type
_entity_poly.pdbx_seq_one_letter_code
_entity_poly.pdbx_strand_id
1 'polypeptide(L)'
;MTGLPGPGAARAFIAGSAVALAFFTGPAAAQGIDPTEGWPNTDFSTATIDLSEVLSGGVPRDGIPAIDDPRMIRAAREGGLDGAEPVLTVAFQGTAARAYPLRYLTWHEIVNDSVGGFPFAVTYCPLCNSAMVFDRRVEGQVLSFGVTGNLRHSDMIMYDRETESWWQQAVGEGIVGVHAGTELVELPGWLESWESFRAAYPDGVVMAEPRGFRRPYGSNPYVGYDSSPWPFLYSGEEPPHGISPLARVVRVGDRAWTLERVSLEGEVSEAGVT
;
A
#
# COMPACT_ATOMS: atom_id res chain seq x y z
N MET A 1 44.46 -30.03 -67.41
CA MET A 1 44.04 -30.88 -66.28
C MET A 1 43.61 -29.93 -65.17
N THR A 2 42.31 -29.62 -65.13
CA THR A 2 41.31 -30.11 -64.16
C THR A 2 41.32 -29.31 -62.86
N GLY A 3 40.24 -28.54 -62.62
CA GLY A 3 39.96 -27.91 -61.33
C GLY A 3 38.97 -26.75 -61.43
N LEU A 4 37.67 -27.05 -61.44
CA LEU A 4 36.56 -26.10 -61.26
C LEU A 4 36.62 -25.41 -59.88
N PRO A 5 36.02 -24.21 -59.73
CA PRO A 5 36.01 -23.47 -58.46
C PRO A 5 34.99 -24.04 -57.48
N GLY A 6 35.40 -24.19 -56.21
CA GLY A 6 34.52 -24.54 -55.09
C GLY A 6 33.84 -23.29 -54.48
N PRO A 7 32.59 -23.40 -53.97
CA PRO A 7 31.87 -22.30 -53.34
C PRO A 7 32.13 -22.24 -51.83
N GLY A 8 32.12 -21.03 -51.26
CA GLY A 8 32.13 -20.78 -49.80
C GLY A 8 33.16 -19.70 -49.44
N ALA A 9 32.87 -18.66 -48.68
CA ALA A 9 31.87 -18.53 -47.63
C ALA A 9 31.20 -17.15 -47.67
N ALA A 10 29.87 -17.16 -47.59
CA ALA A 10 29.09 -16.00 -47.21
C ALA A 10 29.37 -15.68 -45.73
N ARG A 11 29.74 -14.44 -45.44
CA ARG A 11 29.84 -13.91 -44.08
C ARG A 11 28.43 -13.90 -43.46
N ALA A 12 28.18 -14.81 -42.53
CA ALA A 12 26.97 -14.79 -41.72
C ALA A 12 27.01 -13.58 -40.78
N PHE A 13 26.12 -12.61 -41.03
CA PHE A 13 25.74 -11.63 -40.03
C PHE A 13 24.99 -12.38 -38.92
N ILE A 14 25.58 -12.46 -37.73
CA ILE A 14 24.85 -12.84 -36.52
C ILE A 14 23.97 -11.63 -36.16
N ALA A 15 22.74 -11.63 -36.68
CA ALA A 15 21.69 -10.79 -36.14
C ALA A 15 21.37 -11.33 -34.73
N GLY A 16 21.78 -10.60 -33.70
CA GLY A 16 21.36 -10.87 -32.33
C GLY A 16 19.84 -10.75 -32.26
N SER A 17 19.15 -11.89 -32.13
CA SER A 17 17.73 -11.92 -31.84
C SER A 17 17.50 -11.31 -30.46
N ALA A 18 17.01 -10.07 -30.44
CA ALA A 18 16.31 -9.55 -29.28
C ALA A 18 15.13 -10.49 -29.01
N VAL A 19 15.22 -11.27 -27.93
CA VAL A 19 14.06 -11.96 -27.38
C VAL A 19 13.19 -10.86 -26.78
N ALA A 20 12.32 -10.29 -27.61
CA ALA A 20 11.17 -9.57 -27.14
C ALA A 20 10.31 -10.58 -26.37
N LEU A 21 10.20 -10.42 -25.06
CA LEU A 21 9.20 -11.12 -24.26
C LEU A 21 7.84 -10.61 -24.76
N ALA A 22 7.27 -11.30 -25.73
CA ALA A 22 5.91 -11.07 -26.17
C ALA A 22 5.00 -11.49 -25.02
N PHE A 23 4.40 -10.53 -24.32
CA PHE A 23 3.23 -10.78 -23.51
C PHE A 23 2.15 -11.27 -24.47
N PHE A 24 1.85 -12.57 -24.43
CA PHE A 24 0.65 -13.11 -25.07
C PHE A 24 -0.56 -12.53 -24.33
N THR A 25 -1.10 -11.41 -24.82
CA THR A 25 -2.44 -10.94 -24.48
C THR A 25 -3.44 -11.74 -25.29
N GLY A 26 -3.66 -12.99 -24.90
CA GLY A 26 -4.92 -13.66 -25.18
C GLY A 26 -5.98 -13.14 -24.21
N PRO A 27 -7.28 -13.16 -24.56
CA PRO A 27 -8.31 -13.04 -23.54
C PRO A 27 -8.21 -14.30 -22.68
N ALA A 28 -7.40 -14.25 -21.62
CA ALA A 28 -7.64 -15.12 -20.49
C ALA A 28 -9.07 -14.78 -20.07
N ALA A 29 -9.97 -15.74 -20.25
CA ALA A 29 -11.26 -15.67 -19.58
C ALA A 29 -10.96 -15.28 -18.14
N ALA A 30 -11.52 -14.17 -17.67
CA ALA A 30 -11.59 -13.87 -16.25
C ALA A 30 -12.47 -14.96 -15.62
N GLN A 31 -11.91 -16.16 -15.46
CA GLN A 31 -12.34 -17.09 -14.45
C GLN A 31 -12.05 -16.33 -13.17
N GLY A 32 -13.10 -15.80 -12.54
CA GLY A 32 -12.98 -15.01 -11.33
C GLY A 32 -12.11 -15.78 -10.35
N ILE A 33 -10.96 -15.20 -10.02
CA ILE A 33 -10.13 -15.73 -8.94
C ILE A 33 -11.02 -15.64 -7.71
N ASP A 34 -11.39 -16.80 -7.16
CA ASP A 34 -12.16 -16.84 -5.91
C ASP A 34 -11.28 -16.20 -4.82
N PRO A 35 -11.67 -15.04 -4.27
CA PRO A 35 -10.85 -14.32 -3.30
C PRO A 35 -10.65 -15.14 -2.01
N THR A 36 -11.50 -16.13 -1.77
CA THR A 36 -11.47 -17.01 -0.58
C THR A 36 -10.51 -18.19 -0.73
N GLU A 37 -9.98 -18.43 -1.93
CA GLU A 37 -9.00 -19.50 -2.16
C GLU A 37 -7.65 -19.16 -1.50
N GLY A 38 -7.01 -20.13 -0.84
CA GLY A 38 -5.69 -19.96 -0.21
C GLY A 38 -5.71 -19.54 1.27
N TRP A 39 -6.88 -19.65 1.92
CA TRP A 39 -7.14 -19.24 3.30
C TRP A 39 -7.67 -20.39 4.17
N PRO A 40 -6.83 -21.43 4.43
CA PRO A 40 -7.28 -22.66 5.07
C PRO A 40 -7.71 -22.50 6.54
N ASN A 41 -7.29 -21.42 7.21
CA ASN A 41 -7.63 -21.17 8.61
C ASN A 41 -8.71 -20.09 8.79
N THR A 42 -9.18 -19.47 7.70
CA THR A 42 -10.22 -18.44 7.74
C THR A 42 -11.61 -19.07 7.71
N ASP A 43 -12.43 -18.78 8.71
CA ASP A 43 -13.85 -19.13 8.70
C ASP A 43 -14.67 -18.06 7.97
N PHE A 44 -14.95 -18.29 6.68
CA PHE A 44 -15.76 -17.41 5.84
C PHE A 44 -17.26 -17.40 6.18
N SER A 45 -17.73 -18.28 7.07
CA SER A 45 -19.11 -18.18 7.59
C SER A 45 -19.26 -17.09 8.66
N THR A 46 -18.13 -16.63 9.22
CA THR A 46 -18.04 -15.52 10.17
C THR A 46 -17.55 -14.27 9.44
N ALA A 47 -18.47 -13.42 8.99
CA ALA A 47 -18.16 -12.18 8.26
C ALA A 47 -19.13 -11.06 8.62
N THR A 48 -18.66 -9.80 8.61
CA THR A 48 -19.49 -8.60 8.81
C THR A 48 -19.92 -7.93 7.50
N ILE A 49 -19.49 -8.48 6.36
CA ILE A 49 -19.75 -7.97 5.01
C ILE A 49 -20.39 -9.03 4.12
N ASP A 50 -20.95 -8.61 2.98
CA ASP A 50 -21.24 -9.52 1.89
C ASP A 50 -19.94 -9.87 1.16
N LEU A 51 -19.55 -11.15 1.14
CA LEU A 51 -18.31 -11.61 0.49
C LEU A 51 -18.29 -11.34 -1.02
N SER A 52 -19.44 -11.10 -1.66
CA SER A 52 -19.49 -10.69 -3.07
C SER A 52 -18.98 -9.27 -3.31
N GLU A 53 -18.82 -8.46 -2.26
CA GLU A 53 -18.15 -7.15 -2.31
C GLU A 53 -16.62 -7.28 -2.44
N VAL A 54 -16.06 -8.46 -2.16
CA VAL A 54 -14.63 -8.70 -2.23
C VAL A 54 -14.21 -9.09 -3.65
N LEU A 55 -13.28 -8.32 -4.19
CA LEU A 55 -12.73 -8.53 -5.52
C LEU A 55 -11.24 -8.85 -5.44
N SER A 56 -10.77 -9.80 -6.24
CA SER A 56 -9.32 -10.02 -6.38
C SER A 56 -8.67 -8.83 -7.09
N GLY A 57 -7.62 -8.27 -6.49
CA GLY A 57 -6.78 -7.23 -7.09
C GLY A 57 -5.78 -7.78 -8.12
N GLY A 58 -5.81 -9.09 -8.41
CA GLY A 58 -4.93 -9.73 -9.38
C GLY A 58 -3.53 -10.07 -8.86
N VAL A 59 -3.29 -9.90 -7.56
CA VAL A 59 -2.10 -10.39 -6.86
C VAL A 59 -2.51 -11.47 -5.86
N PRO A 60 -1.72 -12.54 -5.69
CA PRO A 60 -2.00 -13.55 -4.66
C PRO A 60 -1.70 -12.98 -3.26
N ARG A 61 -2.13 -13.73 -2.23
CA ARG A 61 -1.68 -13.53 -0.84
C ARG A 61 -0.17 -13.31 -0.78
N ASP A 62 0.25 -12.23 -0.11
CA ASP A 62 1.63 -11.75 0.01
C ASP A 62 2.38 -11.54 -1.32
N GLY A 63 1.66 -11.41 -2.45
CA GLY A 63 2.24 -10.97 -3.72
C GLY A 63 2.85 -9.55 -3.62
N ILE A 64 2.34 -8.77 -2.66
CA ILE A 64 2.89 -7.52 -2.16
C ILE A 64 3.39 -7.81 -0.74
N PRO A 65 4.67 -8.12 -0.55
CA PRO A 65 5.16 -8.61 0.74
C PRO A 65 5.24 -7.47 1.76
N ALA A 66 4.57 -7.63 2.89
CA ALA A 66 4.74 -6.73 4.03
C ALA A 66 6.19 -6.72 4.55
N ILE A 67 6.60 -5.61 5.15
CA ILE A 67 7.91 -5.49 5.80
C ILE A 67 7.75 -5.72 7.30
N ASP A 68 8.53 -6.65 7.85
CA ASP A 68 8.59 -6.89 9.28
C ASP A 68 9.91 -6.36 9.85
N ASP A 69 9.85 -5.73 11.03
CA ASP A 69 11.00 -5.18 11.77
C ASP A 69 11.92 -4.33 10.88
N PRO A 70 11.41 -3.20 10.34
CA PRO A 70 12.13 -2.40 9.36
C PRO A 70 13.47 -1.89 9.90
N ARG A 71 14.49 -1.85 9.03
CA ARG A 71 15.75 -1.19 9.38
C ARG A 71 15.53 0.31 9.43
N MET A 72 15.61 0.88 10.63
CA MET A 72 15.60 2.33 10.82
C MET A 72 17.02 2.91 10.80
N ILE A 73 17.21 4.04 10.12
CA ILE A 73 18.45 4.83 10.14
C ILE A 73 18.16 6.24 10.63
N ARG A 74 19.18 6.93 11.17
CA ARG A 74 19.02 8.35 11.53
C ARG A 74 18.64 9.16 10.30
N ALA A 75 17.68 10.08 10.44
CA ALA A 75 17.21 10.94 9.37
C ALA A 75 18.36 11.74 8.72
N ALA A 76 19.32 12.21 9.53
CA ALA A 76 20.52 12.90 9.06
C ALA A 76 21.47 12.05 8.18
N ARG A 77 21.28 10.72 8.12
CA ARG A 77 22.08 9.80 7.27
C ARG A 77 21.38 9.43 5.97
N GLU A 78 20.11 9.80 5.81
CA GLU A 78 19.36 9.56 4.59
C GLU A 78 19.63 10.68 3.57
N GLY A 79 20.12 10.30 2.41
CA GLY A 79 20.55 11.22 1.35
C GLY A 79 19.97 10.91 -0.04
N GLY A 80 19.13 9.88 -0.16
CA GLY A 80 18.49 9.43 -1.40
C GLY A 80 17.02 9.82 -1.53
N LEU A 81 16.44 10.50 -0.53
CA LEU A 81 15.12 11.11 -0.59
C LEU A 81 15.22 12.59 -0.98
N ASP A 82 14.46 12.99 -1.99
CA ASP A 82 14.21 14.40 -2.31
C ASP A 82 13.36 15.05 -1.20
N GLY A 83 13.54 16.35 -0.98
CA GLY A 83 12.90 17.08 0.11
C GLY A 83 11.36 17.06 0.03
N ALA A 84 10.80 17.06 -1.17
CA ALA A 84 9.35 17.05 -1.38
C ALA A 84 8.74 15.64 -1.29
N GLU A 85 9.54 14.59 -1.15
CA GLU A 85 9.00 13.23 -1.12
C GLU A 85 8.15 12.99 0.12
N PRO A 86 6.96 12.36 -0.06
CA PRO A 86 6.09 12.09 1.06
C PRO A 86 6.65 10.96 1.94
N VAL A 87 6.59 11.19 3.25
CA VAL A 87 6.82 10.20 4.29
C VAL A 87 5.59 10.12 5.18
N LEU A 88 5.22 8.92 5.61
CA LEU A 88 4.29 8.77 6.73
C LEU A 88 5.09 8.93 8.03
N THR A 89 4.70 9.88 8.86
CA THR A 89 5.32 10.14 10.16
C THR A 89 4.54 9.46 11.27
N VAL A 90 5.27 8.80 12.17
CA VAL A 90 4.76 8.23 13.42
C VAL A 90 5.59 8.77 14.58
N ALA A 91 4.96 9.46 15.52
CA ALA A 91 5.64 10.07 16.66
C ALA A 91 4.88 9.82 17.97
N PHE A 92 5.32 8.81 18.72
CA PHE A 92 4.77 8.54 20.05
C PHE A 92 5.59 9.24 21.13
N GLN A 93 4.90 9.76 22.15
CA GLN A 93 5.54 10.44 23.27
C GLN A 93 6.62 9.57 23.91
N GLY A 94 7.80 10.15 24.15
CA GLY A 94 8.93 9.45 24.76
C GLY A 94 9.70 8.52 23.82
N THR A 95 9.40 8.51 22.52
CA THR A 95 10.10 7.70 21.52
C THR A 95 10.68 8.57 20.39
N ALA A 96 11.65 8.04 19.66
CA ALA A 96 12.15 8.71 18.46
C ALA A 96 11.06 8.67 17.37
N ALA A 97 10.74 9.83 16.78
CA ALA A 97 9.85 9.91 15.64
C ALA A 97 10.40 9.11 14.46
N ARG A 98 9.50 8.44 13.74
CA ARG A 98 9.79 7.52 12.65
C ARG A 98 9.13 7.99 11.37
N ALA A 99 9.89 8.03 10.28
CA ALA A 99 9.39 8.28 8.93
C ALA A 99 9.39 6.99 8.11
N TYR A 100 8.30 6.74 7.38
CA TYR A 100 8.15 5.63 6.45
C TYR A 100 7.94 6.19 5.04
N PRO A 101 8.97 6.15 4.17
CA PRO A 101 8.87 6.73 2.84
C PRO A 101 7.77 6.07 2.00
N LEU A 102 6.91 6.89 1.40
CA LEU A 102 5.79 6.39 0.60
C LEU A 102 6.29 5.57 -0.60
N ARG A 103 7.47 5.91 -1.14
CA ARG A 103 8.16 5.14 -2.19
C ARG A 103 8.43 3.68 -1.84
N TYR A 104 8.45 3.32 -0.56
CA TYR A 104 8.55 1.93 -0.11
C TYR A 104 7.16 1.38 0.18
N LEU A 105 6.31 2.16 0.85
CA LEU A 105 4.93 1.76 1.16
C LEU A 105 4.09 1.47 -0.09
N THR A 106 4.28 2.18 -1.21
CA THR A 106 3.61 1.87 -2.50
C THR A 106 3.88 0.44 -3.00
N TRP A 107 5.00 -0.18 -2.58
CA TRP A 107 5.43 -1.50 -3.08
C TRP A 107 5.30 -2.62 -2.04
N HIS A 108 4.97 -2.27 -0.80
CA HIS A 108 4.92 -3.18 0.34
C HIS A 108 3.62 -3.10 1.13
N GLU A 109 2.92 -1.96 1.03
CA GLU A 109 1.63 -1.61 1.62
C GLU A 109 1.58 -1.66 3.15
N ILE A 110 2.30 -2.57 3.81
CA ILE A 110 2.26 -2.79 5.25
C ILE A 110 3.70 -2.88 5.79
N VAL A 111 3.94 -2.22 6.92
CA VAL A 111 5.15 -2.34 7.74
C VAL A 111 4.74 -2.68 9.17
N ASN A 112 5.08 -3.86 9.65
CA ASN A 112 4.94 -4.27 11.04
C ASN A 112 6.19 -3.84 11.82
N ASP A 113 6.06 -2.82 12.68
CA ASP A 113 7.17 -2.23 13.43
C ASP A 113 6.90 -2.21 14.94
N SER A 114 7.92 -1.85 15.71
CA SER A 114 7.82 -1.56 17.13
C SER A 114 8.81 -0.49 17.57
N VAL A 115 8.40 0.32 18.55
CA VAL A 115 9.26 1.32 19.18
C VAL A 115 8.98 1.40 20.68
N GLY A 116 10.03 1.38 21.51
CA GLY A 116 9.85 1.42 22.96
C GLY A 116 9.00 0.27 23.53
N GLY A 117 8.96 -0.89 22.85
CA GLY A 117 8.11 -2.03 23.22
C GLY A 117 6.64 -1.90 22.79
N PHE A 118 6.29 -0.86 22.04
CA PHE A 118 4.95 -0.64 21.52
C PHE A 118 4.87 -1.12 20.05
N PRO A 119 4.13 -2.21 19.75
CA PRO A 119 4.00 -2.75 18.41
C PRO A 119 2.88 -2.05 17.63
N PHE A 120 3.16 -1.65 16.39
CA PHE A 120 2.19 -1.00 15.51
C PHE A 120 2.41 -1.39 14.05
N ALA A 121 1.38 -1.26 13.23
CA ALA A 121 1.42 -1.46 11.80
C ALA A 121 1.23 -0.13 11.09
N VAL A 122 2.15 0.19 10.19
CA VAL A 122 1.98 1.27 9.21
C VAL A 122 1.42 0.65 7.95
N THR A 123 0.36 1.25 7.41
CA THR A 123 -0.35 0.72 6.24
C THR A 123 -0.58 1.83 5.23
N TYR A 124 -0.53 1.51 3.95
CA TYR A 124 -0.77 2.44 2.86
C TYR A 124 -1.45 1.72 1.70
N CYS A 125 -2.70 2.08 1.42
CA CYS A 125 -3.38 1.65 0.21
C CYS A 125 -3.06 2.64 -0.93
N PRO A 126 -2.31 2.25 -1.97
CA PRO A 126 -1.96 3.15 -3.06
C PRO A 126 -3.16 3.51 -3.95
N LEU A 127 -4.21 2.69 -3.97
CA LEU A 127 -5.44 2.95 -4.72
C LEU A 127 -6.38 3.93 -4.00
N CYS A 128 -6.27 4.05 -2.67
CA CYS A 128 -7.05 5.00 -1.88
C CYS A 128 -6.24 6.22 -1.46
N ASN A 129 -4.92 6.24 -1.74
CA ASN A 129 -3.97 7.23 -1.24
C ASN A 129 -4.13 7.45 0.28
N SER A 130 -4.36 6.37 1.02
CA SER A 130 -4.75 6.40 2.43
C SER A 130 -3.67 5.70 3.26
N ALA A 131 -3.10 6.43 4.22
CA ALA A 131 -2.08 5.94 5.13
C ALA A 131 -2.65 5.84 6.55
N MET A 132 -2.64 4.64 7.14
CA MET A 132 -3.22 4.38 8.45
C MET A 132 -2.17 3.72 9.36
N VAL A 133 -2.26 3.99 10.66
CA VAL A 133 -1.39 3.39 11.67
C VAL A 133 -2.25 2.70 12.71
N PHE A 134 -1.99 1.42 13.00
CA PHE A 134 -2.80 0.63 13.92
C PHE A 134 -1.95 0.04 15.04
N ASP A 135 -2.49 0.02 16.26
CA ASP A 135 -1.96 -0.83 17.33
C ASP A 135 -2.17 -2.29 16.94
N ARG A 136 -1.10 -3.08 17.02
CA ARG A 136 -1.14 -4.50 16.65
C ARG A 136 -1.69 -5.39 17.75
N ARG A 137 -2.00 -4.85 18.93
CA ARG A 137 -2.49 -5.62 20.07
C ARG A 137 -4.00 -5.79 20.01
N VAL A 138 -4.44 -7.02 19.82
CA VAL A 138 -5.84 -7.42 19.82
C VAL A 138 -6.01 -8.53 20.85
N GLU A 139 -6.91 -8.33 21.81
CA GLU A 139 -7.27 -9.33 22.82
C GLU A 139 -6.08 -9.95 23.58
N GLY A 140 -5.02 -9.17 23.80
CA GLY A 140 -3.81 -9.62 24.50
C GLY A 140 -2.78 -10.32 23.62
N GLN A 141 -3.03 -10.46 22.33
CA GLN A 141 -2.08 -10.97 21.33
C GLN A 141 -1.52 -9.83 20.47
N VAL A 142 -0.25 -9.92 20.08
CA VAL A 142 0.33 -9.03 19.07
C VAL A 142 0.16 -9.69 17.71
N LEU A 143 -0.64 -9.08 16.83
CA LEU A 143 -0.86 -9.54 15.47
C LEU A 143 0.25 -9.07 14.54
N SER A 144 0.42 -9.77 13.42
CA SER A 144 1.33 -9.39 12.35
C SER A 144 0.57 -9.40 11.03
N PHE A 145 0.54 -8.26 10.34
CA PHE A 145 -0.30 -8.09 9.18
C PHE A 145 0.43 -8.40 7.87
N GLY A 146 -0.29 -9.01 6.93
CA GLY A 146 0.11 -9.20 5.54
C GLY A 146 -0.95 -8.69 4.58
N VAL A 147 -0.64 -8.77 3.28
CA VAL A 147 -1.53 -8.29 2.21
C VAL A 147 -2.28 -9.48 1.62
N THR A 148 -3.62 -9.41 1.57
CA THR A 148 -4.42 -10.49 0.96
C THR A 148 -4.28 -10.51 -0.56
N GLY A 149 -4.11 -9.34 -1.18
CA GLY A 149 -4.25 -9.14 -2.62
C GLY A 149 -5.69 -8.93 -3.09
N ASN A 150 -6.64 -8.93 -2.15
CA ASN A 150 -8.05 -8.64 -2.38
C ASN A 150 -8.38 -7.20 -1.99
N LEU A 151 -9.43 -6.67 -2.62
CA LEU A 151 -9.94 -5.32 -2.42
C LEU A 151 -11.43 -5.37 -2.07
N ARG A 152 -11.86 -4.38 -1.29
CA ARG A 152 -13.27 -4.04 -1.09
C ARG A 152 -13.40 -2.52 -1.10
N HIS A 153 -14.31 -1.99 -1.92
CA HIS A 153 -14.43 -0.55 -2.17
C HIS A 153 -13.12 0.10 -2.67
N SER A 154 -12.36 -0.60 -3.52
CA SER A 154 -10.99 -0.22 -3.94
C SER A 154 -9.96 -0.14 -2.80
N ASP A 155 -10.37 -0.32 -1.55
CA ASP A 155 -9.49 -0.34 -0.39
C ASP A 155 -8.90 -1.74 -0.18
N MET A 156 -7.64 -1.77 0.24
CA MET A 156 -6.91 -3.01 0.40
C MET A 156 -7.44 -3.78 1.61
N ILE A 157 -7.52 -5.11 1.48
CA ILE A 157 -7.82 -6.00 2.59
C ILE A 157 -6.51 -6.54 3.15
N MET A 158 -6.27 -6.27 4.42
CA MET A 158 -5.16 -6.86 5.18
C MET A 158 -5.59 -8.20 5.75
N TYR A 159 -4.63 -9.01 6.18
CA TYR A 159 -4.90 -10.18 7.01
C TYR A 159 -3.91 -10.26 8.17
N ASP A 160 -4.30 -10.82 9.31
CA ASP A 160 -3.34 -11.18 10.35
C ASP A 160 -2.84 -12.62 10.17
N ARG A 161 -1.54 -12.83 10.37
CA ARG A 161 -0.89 -14.13 10.13
C ARG A 161 -1.24 -15.17 11.20
N GLU A 162 -1.71 -14.73 12.35
CA GLU A 162 -1.95 -15.59 13.50
C GLU A 162 -3.29 -16.33 13.43
N THR A 163 -4.33 -15.70 12.85
CA THR A 163 -5.67 -16.27 12.73
C THR A 163 -6.20 -16.32 11.30
N GLU A 164 -5.50 -15.67 10.36
CA GLU A 164 -5.99 -15.46 8.99
C GLU A 164 -7.33 -14.70 8.93
N SER A 165 -7.64 -13.87 9.94
CA SER A 165 -8.78 -12.94 9.85
C SER A 165 -8.44 -11.82 8.87
N TRP A 166 -9.45 -11.33 8.16
CA TRP A 166 -9.31 -10.25 7.20
C TRP A 166 -9.76 -8.93 7.80
N TRP A 167 -9.05 -7.85 7.44
CA TRP A 167 -9.24 -6.53 8.02
C TRP A 167 -9.31 -5.46 6.93
N GLN A 168 -10.32 -4.59 6.97
CA GLN A 168 -10.46 -3.45 6.07
C GLN A 168 -9.45 -2.35 6.45
N GLN A 169 -8.51 -2.02 5.56
CA GLN A 169 -7.40 -1.11 5.90
C GLN A 169 -7.85 0.30 6.28
N ALA A 170 -8.83 0.86 5.57
CA ALA A 170 -9.27 2.23 5.76
C ALA A 170 -9.95 2.49 7.12
N VAL A 171 -10.45 1.46 7.79
CA VAL A 171 -11.18 1.60 9.07
C VAL A 171 -10.66 0.71 10.19
N GLY A 172 -9.79 -0.26 9.89
CA GLY A 172 -9.25 -1.18 10.88
C GLY A 172 -10.24 -2.22 11.39
N GLU A 173 -11.38 -2.42 10.72
CA GLU A 173 -12.39 -3.41 11.13
C GLU A 173 -12.02 -4.81 10.60
N GLY A 174 -12.09 -5.83 11.46
CA GLY A 174 -12.07 -7.22 11.06
C GLY A 174 -13.38 -7.56 10.34
N ILE A 175 -13.29 -7.98 9.08
CA ILE A 175 -14.44 -8.21 8.20
C ILE A 175 -14.75 -9.69 7.95
N VAL A 176 -13.78 -10.57 8.16
CA VAL A 176 -13.92 -12.03 7.99
C VAL A 176 -13.03 -12.76 9.00
N GLY A 177 -13.49 -13.91 9.50
CA GLY A 177 -12.72 -14.79 10.38
C GLY A 177 -12.98 -14.51 11.86
N VAL A 178 -12.06 -14.99 12.72
CA VAL A 178 -12.22 -14.96 14.17
C VAL A 178 -12.38 -13.54 14.71
N HIS A 179 -11.72 -12.56 14.08
CA HIS A 179 -11.80 -11.15 14.48
C HIS A 179 -12.90 -10.35 13.77
N ALA A 180 -13.86 -11.00 13.08
CA ALA A 180 -14.96 -10.28 12.46
C ALA A 180 -15.73 -9.40 13.48
N GLY A 181 -15.92 -8.12 13.15
CA GLY A 181 -16.54 -7.11 14.02
C GLY A 181 -15.61 -6.51 15.08
N THR A 182 -14.34 -6.90 15.12
CA THR A 182 -13.32 -6.27 15.99
C THR A 182 -12.72 -5.05 15.29
N GLU A 183 -12.51 -3.96 16.03
CA GLU A 183 -11.83 -2.77 15.50
C GLU A 183 -10.41 -2.65 16.05
N LEU A 184 -9.44 -2.41 15.16
CA LEU A 184 -8.08 -2.03 15.54
C LEU A 184 -8.07 -0.62 16.13
N VAL A 185 -7.20 -0.40 17.11
CA VAL A 185 -6.97 0.95 17.64
C VAL A 185 -6.14 1.75 16.63
N GLU A 186 -6.76 2.74 16.00
CA GLU A 186 -6.07 3.71 15.13
C GLU A 186 -5.14 4.59 15.98
N LEU A 187 -3.92 4.79 15.48
CA LEU A 187 -2.86 5.56 16.12
C LEU A 187 -2.51 6.80 15.28
N PRO A 188 -2.04 7.89 15.90
CA PRO A 188 -1.66 9.08 15.15
C PRO A 188 -0.53 8.80 14.15
N GLY A 189 -0.81 9.13 12.89
CA GLY A 189 0.16 9.23 11.81
C GLY A 189 -0.32 10.22 10.75
N TRP A 190 0.61 10.84 10.03
CA TRP A 190 0.27 11.80 8.99
C TRP A 190 1.31 11.80 7.87
N LEU A 191 0.88 12.13 6.67
CA LEU A 191 1.78 12.33 5.53
C LEU A 191 2.33 13.76 5.56
N GLU A 192 3.63 13.89 5.41
CA GLU A 192 4.31 15.16 5.23
C GLU A 192 5.49 15.04 4.28
N SER A 193 6.07 16.17 3.87
CA SER A 193 7.30 16.14 3.08
C SER A 193 8.49 15.66 3.91
N TRP A 194 9.44 15.01 3.27
CA TRP A 194 10.69 14.61 3.91
C TRP A 194 11.45 15.79 4.53
N GLU A 195 11.42 16.95 3.87
CA GLU A 195 11.98 18.18 4.40
C GLU A 195 11.29 18.62 5.71
N SER A 196 9.95 18.60 5.74
CA SER A 196 9.16 18.92 6.95
C SER A 196 9.51 17.99 8.10
N PHE A 197 9.55 16.67 7.85
CA PHE A 197 9.90 15.69 8.88
C PHE A 197 11.30 15.95 9.45
N ARG A 198 12.31 16.18 8.59
CA ARG A 198 13.68 16.44 9.06
C ARG A 198 13.79 17.72 9.86
N ALA A 199 13.03 18.75 9.50
CA ALA A 199 13.01 20.02 10.21
C ALA A 199 12.35 19.88 11.60
N ALA A 200 11.24 19.14 11.67
CA ALA A 200 10.51 18.91 12.92
C ALA A 200 11.21 17.91 13.86
N TYR A 201 11.88 16.89 13.29
CA TYR A 201 12.48 15.76 14.02
C TYR A 201 13.96 15.57 13.65
N PRO A 202 14.86 16.46 14.08
CA PRO A 202 16.29 16.36 13.75
C PRO A 202 16.96 15.07 14.28
N ASP A 203 16.46 14.54 15.40
CA ASP A 203 16.89 13.27 16.00
C ASP A 203 16.03 12.06 15.55
N GLY A 204 15.09 12.29 14.63
CA GLY A 204 14.21 11.27 14.07
C GLY A 204 14.96 10.20 13.28
N VAL A 205 14.24 9.12 13.01
CA VAL A 205 14.72 8.02 12.18
C VAL A 205 13.80 7.82 10.98
N VAL A 206 14.35 7.28 9.90
CA VAL A 206 13.61 6.94 8.68
C VAL A 206 13.85 5.48 8.34
N MET A 207 12.81 4.82 7.83
CA MET A 207 12.93 3.47 7.30
C MET A 207 13.88 3.50 6.11
N ALA A 208 14.95 2.71 6.20
CA ALA A 208 15.90 2.57 5.12
C ALA A 208 15.36 1.61 4.05
N GLU A 209 15.93 1.69 2.85
CA GLU A 209 15.53 0.85 1.73
C GLU A 209 15.45 -0.65 2.14
N PRO A 210 14.28 -1.29 1.92
CA PRO A 210 14.10 -2.72 2.18
C PRO A 210 15.08 -3.56 1.37
N ARG A 211 15.69 -4.55 2.02
CA ARG A 211 16.65 -5.46 1.37
C ARG A 211 15.97 -6.76 0.98
N GLY A 212 16.48 -7.43 -0.05
CA GLY A 212 15.96 -8.73 -0.50
C GLY A 212 14.82 -8.64 -1.52
N PHE A 213 14.44 -7.43 -1.92
CA PHE A 213 13.41 -7.19 -2.94
C PHE A 213 14.01 -6.51 -4.16
N ARG A 214 13.51 -6.86 -5.34
CA ARG A 214 13.80 -6.13 -6.59
C ARG A 214 12.56 -5.33 -6.96
N ARG A 215 12.48 -4.09 -6.49
CA ARG A 215 11.39 -3.15 -6.72
C ARG A 215 11.94 -1.82 -7.23
N PRO A 216 11.26 -1.14 -8.17
CA PRO A 216 11.67 0.16 -8.64
C PRO A 216 11.18 1.25 -7.66
N TYR A 217 11.74 1.27 -6.45
CA TYR A 217 11.39 2.29 -5.45
C TYR A 217 11.60 3.69 -6.01
N GLY A 218 10.67 4.59 -5.70
CA GLY A 218 10.62 5.95 -6.27
C GLY A 218 9.88 6.05 -7.60
N SER A 219 9.51 4.93 -8.22
CA SER A 219 8.57 4.91 -9.35
C SER A 219 7.15 4.70 -8.85
N ASN A 220 6.20 5.45 -9.41
CA ASN A 220 4.77 5.25 -9.18
C ASN A 220 4.19 4.31 -10.26
N PRO A 221 3.68 3.11 -9.93
CA PRO A 221 3.05 2.23 -10.91
C PRO A 221 1.61 2.65 -11.29
N TYR A 222 1.02 3.62 -10.59
CA TYR A 222 -0.36 4.10 -10.76
C TYR A 222 -0.44 5.45 -11.50
N VAL A 223 0.47 5.71 -12.45
CA VAL A 223 0.49 6.99 -13.19
C VAL A 223 -0.85 7.22 -13.91
N GLY A 224 -1.44 8.40 -13.70
CA GLY A 224 -2.72 8.80 -14.30
C GLY A 224 -3.96 8.36 -13.51
N TYR A 225 -3.79 7.49 -12.51
CA TYR A 225 -4.92 6.99 -11.72
C TYR A 225 -5.64 8.11 -10.96
N ASP A 226 -4.92 9.02 -10.31
CA ASP A 226 -5.49 10.19 -9.59
C ASP A 226 -6.36 11.12 -10.47
N SER A 227 -6.25 11.00 -11.80
CA SER A 227 -7.06 11.76 -12.77
C SER A 227 -8.16 10.93 -13.43
N SER A 228 -8.33 9.67 -13.03
CA SER A 228 -9.39 8.79 -13.53
C SER A 228 -10.77 9.31 -13.09
N PRO A 229 -11.81 9.21 -13.93
CA PRO A 229 -13.17 9.57 -13.53
C PRO A 229 -13.78 8.60 -12.51
N TRP A 230 -13.24 7.38 -12.40
CA TRP A 230 -13.76 6.33 -11.52
C TRP A 230 -12.62 5.53 -10.87
N PRO A 231 -12.77 5.08 -9.60
CA PRO A 231 -11.75 4.29 -8.93
C PRO A 231 -11.65 2.87 -9.50
N PHE A 232 -10.47 2.26 -9.34
CA PHE A 232 -10.18 0.91 -9.80
C PHE A 232 -10.93 -0.12 -8.93
N LEU A 233 -11.63 -1.07 -9.55
CA LEU A 233 -12.37 -2.12 -8.82
C LEU A 233 -13.26 -1.57 -7.68
N TYR A 234 -13.94 -0.45 -7.96
CA TYR A 234 -14.94 0.14 -7.07
C TYR A 234 -16.34 -0.01 -7.67
N SER A 235 -17.25 -0.59 -6.88
CA SER A 235 -18.66 -0.79 -7.24
C SER A 235 -19.62 -0.09 -6.27
N GLY A 236 -19.11 0.81 -5.43
CA GLY A 236 -19.92 1.60 -4.50
C GLY A 236 -20.57 2.84 -5.15
N GLU A 237 -21.20 3.66 -4.32
CA GLU A 237 -21.91 4.86 -4.75
C GLU A 237 -20.95 6.03 -5.05
N GLU A 238 -21.41 6.99 -5.85
CA GLU A 238 -20.70 8.27 -6.00
C GLU A 238 -20.64 9.03 -4.67
N PRO A 239 -19.52 9.71 -4.37
CA PRO A 239 -19.47 10.58 -3.22
C PRO A 239 -20.59 11.64 -3.27
N PRO A 240 -21.19 11.99 -2.13
CA PRO A 240 -22.20 13.04 -2.10
C PRO A 240 -21.61 14.40 -2.48
N HIS A 241 -22.49 15.37 -2.69
CA HIS A 241 -22.12 16.78 -2.93
C HIS A 241 -21.32 17.04 -4.23
N GLY A 242 -21.34 16.11 -5.19
CA GLY A 242 -20.67 16.28 -6.48
C GLY A 242 -19.14 16.24 -6.38
N ILE A 243 -18.62 15.61 -5.32
CA ILE A 243 -17.19 15.42 -5.11
C ILE A 243 -16.71 14.29 -6.05
N SER A 244 -15.60 14.52 -6.75
CA SER A 244 -14.98 13.49 -7.59
C SER A 244 -14.62 12.25 -6.74
N PRO A 245 -14.87 11.01 -7.21
CA PRO A 245 -14.51 9.78 -6.49
C PRO A 245 -13.04 9.69 -6.06
N LEU A 246 -12.13 10.33 -6.78
CA LEU A 246 -10.68 10.37 -6.46
C LEU A 246 -10.23 11.73 -5.90
N ALA A 247 -11.17 12.57 -5.44
CA ALA A 247 -10.81 13.79 -4.74
C ALA A 247 -10.04 13.45 -3.46
N ARG A 248 -8.92 14.15 -3.25
CA ARG A 248 -8.17 14.02 -2.01
C ARG A 248 -8.91 14.72 -0.89
N VAL A 249 -8.95 14.10 0.26
CA VAL A 249 -9.59 14.65 1.46
C VAL A 249 -8.62 14.65 2.64
N VAL A 250 -8.83 15.58 3.56
CA VAL A 250 -8.27 15.54 4.91
C VAL A 250 -9.37 15.02 5.82
N ARG A 251 -9.12 13.91 6.51
CA ARG A 251 -10.05 13.31 7.48
C ARG A 251 -9.63 13.66 8.90
N VAL A 252 -10.59 14.09 9.72
CA VAL A 252 -10.43 14.24 11.18
C VAL A 252 -11.62 13.55 11.84
N GLY A 253 -11.37 12.44 12.54
CA GLY A 253 -12.42 11.63 13.14
C GLY A 253 -13.40 11.07 12.10
N ASP A 254 -14.68 11.39 12.25
CA ASP A 254 -15.78 10.98 11.36
C ASP A 254 -16.06 12.00 10.24
N ARG A 255 -15.21 13.02 10.09
CA ARG A 255 -15.39 14.12 9.12
C ARG A 255 -14.26 14.17 8.12
N ALA A 256 -14.59 14.64 6.92
CA ALA A 256 -13.63 14.84 5.86
C ALA A 256 -13.93 16.12 5.08
N TRP A 257 -12.87 16.84 4.69
CA TRP A 257 -12.92 18.02 3.83
C TRP A 257 -12.05 17.79 2.61
N THR A 258 -12.47 18.29 1.44
CA THR A 258 -11.62 18.18 0.25
C THR A 258 -10.35 18.98 0.43
N LEU A 259 -9.21 18.40 0.06
CA LEU A 259 -7.92 19.05 0.13
C LEU A 259 -7.88 20.29 -0.75
N GLU A 260 -8.63 20.29 -1.87
CA GLU A 260 -8.83 21.47 -2.72
C GLU A 260 -9.44 22.63 -1.92
N ARG A 261 -10.50 22.38 -1.15
CA ARG A 261 -11.16 23.41 -0.33
C ARG A 261 -10.20 23.93 0.73
N VAL A 262 -9.55 23.04 1.47
CA VAL A 262 -8.57 23.42 2.50
C VAL A 262 -7.43 24.26 1.89
N SER A 263 -6.96 23.89 0.70
CA SER A 263 -5.91 24.64 -0.02
C SER A 263 -6.36 26.02 -0.50
N LEU A 264 -7.64 26.19 -0.89
CA LEU A 264 -8.17 27.47 -1.35
C LEU A 264 -8.46 28.43 -0.19
N GLU A 265 -9.01 27.91 0.91
CA GLU A 265 -9.41 28.71 2.07
C GLU A 265 -8.24 28.94 3.03
N GLY A 266 -7.20 28.11 2.99
CA GLY A 266 -6.02 28.18 3.85
C GLY A 266 -6.25 27.63 5.26
N GLU A 267 -7.44 27.84 5.82
CA GLU A 267 -7.91 27.28 7.09
C GLU A 267 -9.41 27.01 6.98
N VAL A 268 -9.87 25.86 7.50
CA VAL A 268 -11.30 25.50 7.53
C VAL A 268 -11.70 25.18 8.97
N SER A 269 -12.53 26.04 9.56
CA SER A 269 -13.05 25.84 10.92
C SER A 269 -14.53 25.45 10.88
N GLU A 270 -14.83 24.16 11.02
CA GLU A 270 -16.19 23.62 10.96
C GLU A 270 -16.40 22.48 11.95
N ALA A 271 -17.61 22.41 12.53
CA ALA A 271 -18.02 21.33 13.44
C ALA A 271 -17.06 21.09 14.63
N GLY A 272 -16.36 22.13 15.09
CA GLY A 272 -15.43 22.05 16.22
C GLY A 272 -14.03 21.54 15.88
N VAL A 273 -13.71 21.40 14.58
CA VAL A 273 -12.37 21.10 14.05
C VAL A 273 -11.87 22.32 13.30
N THR A 274 -10.56 22.58 13.41
CA THR A 274 -9.81 23.61 12.68
C THR A 274 -8.61 22.96 12.01
#